data_AF-A0A392RDG7-F1
#
_entry.id   AF-A0A392RDG7-F1
#
_cell.length_a   1.000
_cell.length_b   1.000
_cell.length_c   1.000
_cell.angle_alpha   90.00
_cell.angle_beta   90.00
_cell.angle_gamma   90.00
#
_symmetry.space_group_name_H-M   'P 1'
#
loop_
_entity.id
_entity.type
_entity.pdbx_description
1 polymer ?
#
loop_
_entity_poly.entity_id
_entity_poly.type
_entity_poly.pdbx_seq_one_letter_code
_entity_poly.pdbx_strand_id
1 'polypeptide(L)'
;EETLGKFRTGELHILLATQVIEIGVDVPDASMMVVMNSERFGMAQLHQLRGRVGRGTRQSKCILIASTVTGLNRLKILEQSSDGFHLANMDLLLRGPGDLLGKKQSGHLPEFPITRLEVDGNILQDAHVAALVNIV
;
A
#
# COMPACT_ATOMS: atom_id res chain seq x y z
N GLU A 1 -8.12 15.62 -18.19
CA GLU A 1 -7.99 14.58 -19.23
C GLU A 1 -6.97 14.97 -20.30
N GLU A 2 -7.08 16.17 -20.89
CA GLU A 2 -6.12 16.70 -21.88
C GLU A 2 -4.63 16.62 -21.47
N THR A 3 -4.29 17.08 -20.25
CA THR A 3 -2.91 17.04 -19.75
C THR A 3 -2.35 15.61 -19.65
N LEU A 4 -3.19 14.64 -19.25
CA LEU A 4 -2.81 13.24 -19.16
C LEU A 4 -2.62 12.63 -20.56
N GLY A 5 -3.44 13.03 -21.53
CA GLY A 5 -3.27 12.66 -22.94
C GLY A 5 -1.92 13.14 -23.49
N LYS A 6 -1.60 14.41 -23.29
CA LYS A 6 -0.32 15.01 -23.70
C LYS A 6 0.89 14.38 -23.00
N PHE A 7 0.75 13.99 -21.74
CA PHE A 7 1.81 13.27 -21.02
C PHE A 7 2.01 11.85 -21.57
N ARG A 8 0.92 11.16 -21.93
CA ARG A 8 0.97 9.83 -22.57
C ARG A 8 1.61 9.84 -23.96
N THR A 9 1.37 10.87 -24.75
CA THR A 9 1.97 11.01 -26.10
C THR A 9 3.41 11.51 -26.06
N GLY A 10 3.91 11.93 -24.90
CA GLY A 10 5.24 12.50 -24.73
C GLY A 10 5.34 13.98 -25.11
N GLU A 11 4.24 14.64 -25.46
CA GLU A 11 4.19 16.10 -25.66
C GLU A 11 4.48 16.86 -24.35
N LEU A 12 4.05 16.30 -23.22
CA LEU A 12 4.46 16.73 -21.90
C LEU A 12 5.41 15.69 -21.30
N HIS A 13 6.56 16.16 -20.82
CA HIS A 13 7.57 15.29 -20.20
C HIS A 13 7.44 15.18 -18.68
N ILE A 14 6.72 16.11 -18.05
CA ILE A 14 6.54 16.17 -16.60
C ILE A 14 5.08 16.41 -16.28
N LEU A 15 4.55 15.61 -15.35
CA LEU A 15 3.21 15.73 -14.80
C LEU A 15 3.30 15.94 -13.29
N LEU A 16 2.79 17.06 -12.79
CA LEU A 16 2.62 17.31 -11.36
C LEU A 16 1.17 17.01 -10.97
N ALA A 17 0.99 16.17 -9.96
CA ALA A 17 -0.32 15.67 -9.56
C ALA A 17 -0.43 15.50 -8.04
N THR A 18 -1.66 15.60 -7.51
CA THR A 18 -1.99 15.16 -6.15
C THR A 18 -2.43 13.70 -6.16
N GLN A 19 -2.51 13.08 -4.98
CA GLN A 19 -2.95 11.68 -4.83
C GLN A 19 -4.38 11.44 -5.36
N VAL A 20 -5.21 12.49 -5.38
CA VAL A 20 -6.59 12.46 -5.89
C VAL A 20 -6.67 12.18 -7.41
N ILE A 21 -5.53 12.09 -8.10
CA ILE A 21 -5.48 11.38 -9.39
C ILE A 21 -5.43 9.87 -9.11
N GLU A 22 -6.56 9.38 -8.59
CA GLU A 22 -6.90 7.98 -8.54
C GLU A 22 -7.10 7.45 -9.96
N ILE A 23 -6.15 6.60 -10.37
CA ILE A 23 -6.40 5.35 -11.11
C ILE A 23 -6.61 5.49 -12.64
N GLY A 24 -5.71 4.86 -13.39
CA GLY A 24 -5.97 4.43 -14.78
C GLY A 24 -4.89 4.81 -15.78
N VAL A 25 -4.01 5.76 -15.46
CA VAL A 25 -2.96 6.20 -16.38
C VAL A 25 -1.67 5.45 -16.11
N ASP A 26 -1.62 4.22 -16.61
CA ASP A 26 -0.36 3.56 -16.88
C ASP A 26 0.32 4.27 -18.06
N VAL A 27 1.56 4.72 -17.85
CA VAL A 27 2.38 5.35 -18.87
C VAL A 27 3.68 4.54 -18.91
N PRO A 28 3.75 3.50 -19.76
CA PRO A 28 4.89 2.58 -19.78
C PRO A 28 6.24 3.27 -20.00
N ASP A 29 6.23 4.39 -20.72
CA ASP A 29 7.42 5.20 -21.02
C ASP A 29 7.85 6.11 -19.86
N ALA A 30 7.04 6.27 -18.82
CA ALA A 30 7.43 7.03 -17.65
C ALA A 30 8.52 6.27 -16.87
N SER A 31 9.74 6.80 -16.94
CA SER A 31 10.94 6.20 -16.31
C SER A 31 11.25 6.74 -14.91
N MET A 32 10.49 7.72 -14.42
CA MET A 32 10.76 8.34 -13.12
C MET A 32 9.47 8.70 -12.38
N MET A 33 9.45 8.40 -11.07
CA MET A 33 8.44 8.87 -10.14
C MET A 33 9.08 9.61 -8.99
N VAL A 34 8.49 10.73 -8.59
CA VAL A 34 8.88 11.47 -7.39
C VAL A 34 7.65 11.61 -6.50
N VAL A 35 7.72 11.09 -5.28
CA VAL A 35 6.67 11.22 -4.28
C VAL A 35 7.12 12.20 -3.20
N MET A 36 6.51 13.38 -3.19
CA MET A 36 6.73 14.39 -2.15
C MET A 36 6.00 14.00 -0.86
N ASN A 37 6.57 14.33 0.30
CA ASN A 37 5.99 14.04 1.61
C ASN A 37 5.59 12.57 1.78
N SER A 38 6.45 11.67 1.34
CA SER A 38 6.22 10.22 1.31
C SER A 38 5.85 9.64 2.67
N GLU A 39 6.27 10.28 3.77
CA GLU A 39 5.93 9.86 5.13
C GLU A 39 4.42 9.84 5.43
N ARG A 40 3.63 10.60 4.66
CA ARG A 40 2.17 10.73 4.84
C ARG A 40 1.37 9.59 4.22
N PHE A 41 1.98 8.81 3.33
CA PHE A 41 1.31 7.74 2.58
C PHE A 41 1.52 6.40 3.27
N GLY A 42 0.52 5.49 3.26
CA GLY A 42 0.71 4.12 3.74
C GLY A 42 1.67 3.29 2.88
N MET A 43 2.23 2.17 3.38
CA MET A 43 3.18 1.36 2.59
C MET A 43 2.55 0.81 1.31
N ALA A 44 1.32 0.31 1.40
CA ALA A 44 0.59 -0.21 0.26
C ALA A 44 0.34 0.87 -0.82
N GLN A 45 0.03 2.11 -0.41
CA GLN A 45 -0.17 3.22 -1.34
C GLN A 45 1.12 3.56 -2.10
N LEU A 46 2.25 3.66 -1.39
CA LEU A 46 3.56 3.91 -2.01
C LEU A 46 3.98 2.77 -2.93
N HIS A 47 3.70 1.52 -2.55
CA HIS A 47 3.95 0.35 -3.39
C HIS A 47 3.14 0.41 -4.70
N GLN A 48 1.85 0.75 -4.61
CA GLN A 48 0.99 0.92 -5.78
C GLN A 48 1.44 2.08 -6.67
N LEU A 49 1.80 3.23 -6.07
CA LEU A 49 2.34 4.37 -6.81
C LEU A 49 3.61 3.96 -7.57
N ARG A 50 4.59 3.35 -6.88
CA ARG A 50 5.82 2.83 -7.51
C ARG A 50 5.53 1.93 -8.71
N GLY A 51 4.49 1.10 -8.65
CA GLY A 51 4.07 0.20 -9.73
C GLY A 51 3.46 0.87 -10.98
N ARG A 52 3.27 2.20 -10.99
CA ARG A 52 2.82 2.97 -12.17
C ARG A 52 3.97 3.43 -13.07
N VAL A 53 5.23 3.19 -12.69
CA VAL A 53 6.41 3.43 -13.54
C VAL A 53 7.21 2.13 -13.71
N GLY A 54 8.05 2.04 -14.74
CA GLY A 54 8.91 0.87 -14.94
C GLY A 54 8.23 -0.36 -15.56
N ARG A 55 7.21 -0.12 -16.39
CA ARG A 55 6.58 -1.17 -17.21
C ARG A 55 7.15 -1.27 -18.63
N GLY A 56 7.87 -0.24 -19.08
CA GLY A 56 8.64 -0.27 -20.33
C GLY A 56 10.03 -0.90 -20.18
N THR A 57 10.83 -0.81 -21.25
CA THR A 57 12.20 -1.34 -21.29
C THR A 57 13.23 -0.42 -20.64
N ARG A 58 12.85 0.83 -20.33
CA ARG A 58 13.75 1.82 -19.72
C ARG A 58 13.95 1.53 -18.23
N GLN A 59 15.20 1.62 -17.78
CA GLN A 59 15.50 1.60 -16.36
C GLN A 59 14.73 2.72 -15.66
N SER A 60 13.96 2.34 -14.64
CA SER A 60 13.05 3.25 -13.95
C SER A 60 13.47 3.49 -12.52
N LYS A 61 13.19 4.70 -12.01
CA LYS A 61 13.50 5.11 -10.64
C LYS A 61 12.27 5.66 -9.94
N CYS A 62 12.10 5.30 -8.67
CA CYS A 62 11.10 5.90 -7.79
C CYS A 62 11.85 6.59 -6.64
N ILE A 63 11.63 7.89 -6.47
CA ILE A 63 12.27 8.72 -5.46
C ILE A 63 11.21 9.09 -4.42
N LEU A 64 11.47 8.71 -3.18
CA LEU A 64 10.61 9.01 -2.04
C LEU A 64 11.24 10.15 -1.25
N ILE A 65 10.60 11.32 -1.24
CA ILE A 65 11.07 12.50 -0.51
C ILE A 65 10.28 12.62 0.77
N ALA A 66 10.98 12.62 1.91
CA ALA A 66 10.37 12.84 3.22
C ALA A 66 10.78 14.21 3.78
N SER A 67 9.81 14.94 4.34
CA SER A 67 10.07 16.24 4.99
C SER A 67 10.29 16.11 6.50
N THR A 68 10.05 14.93 7.07
CA THR A 68 10.24 14.66 8.50
C THR A 68 10.92 13.31 8.70
N VAL A 69 11.56 13.12 9.86
CA VAL A 69 12.17 11.83 10.21
C VAL A 69 11.13 10.75 10.58
N THR A 70 9.91 11.20 10.92
CA THR A 70 8.79 10.33 11.25
C THR A 70 8.44 9.46 10.06
N GLY A 71 8.41 8.13 10.24
CA GLY A 71 8.10 7.20 9.17
C GLY A 71 9.26 6.85 8.22
N LEU A 72 10.48 7.38 8.43
CA LEU A 72 11.65 7.02 7.61
C LEU A 72 11.95 5.52 7.64
N ASN A 73 11.80 4.86 8.79
CA ASN A 73 12.03 3.41 8.90
C ASN A 73 11.13 2.62 7.95
N ARG A 74 9.88 3.05 7.81
CA ARG A 74 8.89 2.47 6.90
C ARG A 74 9.26 2.71 5.43
N LEU A 75 9.75 3.90 5.09
CA LEU A 75 10.24 4.20 3.75
C LEU A 75 11.49 3.37 3.39
N LYS A 76 12.39 3.12 4.34
CA LYS A 76 13.56 2.23 4.13
C LYS A 76 13.16 0.79 3.82
N ILE A 77 12.13 0.26 4.48
CA ILE A 77 11.63 -1.10 4.18
C ILE A 77 11.07 -1.14 2.74
N LEU A 78 10.36 -0.10 2.31
CA LEU A 78 9.87 0.05 0.93
C LEU A 78 11.00 0.11 -0.12
N GLU A 79 12.15 0.67 0.23
CA GLU A 79 13.34 0.70 -0.62
C GLU A 79 13.98 -0.69 -0.76
N GLN A 80 13.97 -1.48 0.31
CA GLN A 80 14.64 -2.78 0.37
C GLN A 80 13.92 -3.89 -0.40
N SER A 81 12.61 -3.77 -0.63
CA SER A 81 11.84 -4.83 -1.28
C SER A 81 10.82 -4.34 -2.30
N SER A 82 10.74 -5.09 -3.39
CA SER A 82 9.69 -4.96 -4.40
C SER A 82 8.51 -5.91 -4.19
N ASP A 83 8.60 -6.87 -3.28
CA ASP A 83 7.58 -7.90 -3.06
C ASP A 83 6.41 -7.35 -2.22
N GLY A 84 5.22 -7.31 -2.82
CA GLY A 84 4.00 -6.82 -2.17
C GLY A 84 3.60 -7.62 -0.93
N PHE A 85 3.83 -8.93 -0.90
CA PHE A 85 3.53 -9.77 0.27
C PHE A 85 4.46 -9.45 1.43
N HIS A 86 5.77 -9.34 1.15
CA HIS A 86 6.75 -8.94 2.16
C HIS A 86 6.41 -7.56 2.74
N LEU A 87 6.11 -6.58 1.89
CA LEU A 87 5.77 -5.22 2.33
C LEU A 87 4.46 -5.19 3.15
N ALA A 88 3.46 -6.00 2.78
CA ALA A 88 2.22 -6.13 3.55
C ALA A 88 2.48 -6.71 4.96
N ASN A 89 3.32 -7.75 5.06
CA ASN A 89 3.71 -8.32 6.35
C ASN A 89 4.47 -7.29 7.21
N MET A 90 5.37 -6.51 6.61
CA MET A 90 6.09 -5.45 7.33
C MET A 90 5.15 -4.33 7.79
N ASP A 91 4.20 -3.89 6.95
CA ASP A 91 3.21 -2.88 7.33
C ASP A 91 2.36 -3.38 8.51
N LEU A 92 1.97 -4.66 8.51
CA LEU A 92 1.25 -5.28 9.62
C LEU A 92 2.06 -5.26 10.92
N LEU A 93 3.32 -5.70 10.89
CA LEU A 93 4.20 -5.69 12.07
C LEU A 93 4.42 -4.27 12.60
N LEU A 94 4.59 -3.28 11.72
CA LEU A 94 4.80 -1.88 12.11
C LEU A 94 3.56 -1.23 12.74
N ARG A 95 2.36 -1.61 12.30
CA ARG A 95 1.09 -1.17 12.90
C ARG A 95 0.80 -1.87 14.23
N GLY A 96 1.31 -3.09 14.38
CA GLY A 96 1.03 -3.96 15.51
C GLY A 96 -0.35 -4.63 15.42
N PRO A 97 -0.60 -5.68 16.22
CA PRO A 97 -1.82 -6.49 16.17
C PRO A 97 -3.10 -5.74 16.56
N GLY A 98 -2.98 -4.57 17.19
CA GLY A 98 -4.11 -3.77 17.66
C GLY A 98 -4.86 -2.97 16.57
N ASP A 99 -4.30 -2.83 15.37
CA ASP A 99 -4.94 -2.07 14.27
C ASP A 99 -5.68 -2.98 13.28
N LEU A 100 -5.44 -4.30 13.31
CA LEU A 100 -6.18 -5.30 12.52
C LEU A 100 -7.65 -5.43 12.95
N LEU A 101 -7.94 -5.16 14.22
CA LEU A 101 -9.28 -5.26 14.81
C LEU A 101 -9.99 -3.90 14.94
N GLY A 102 -9.42 -2.84 14.34
CA GLY A 102 -10.10 -1.56 14.15
C GLY A 102 -10.38 -0.79 15.44
N LYS A 103 -9.42 0.04 15.88
CA LYS A 103 -9.83 1.25 16.60
C LYS A 103 -10.46 2.22 15.59
N LYS A 104 -11.79 2.19 15.54
CA LYS A 104 -12.73 3.05 14.76
C LYS A 104 -13.21 2.46 13.43
N GLN A 105 -13.98 1.37 13.49
CA GLN A 105 -15.04 1.18 12.52
C GLN A 105 -16.32 1.77 13.12
N SER A 106 -16.86 2.85 12.54
CA SER A 106 -18.05 3.58 13.02
C SER A 106 -19.38 2.80 12.93
N GLY A 107 -19.33 1.48 12.90
CA GLY A 107 -20.49 0.60 12.82
C GLY A 107 -20.37 -0.47 13.90
N HIS A 108 -21.38 -0.51 14.76
CA HIS A 108 -21.55 -1.45 15.87
C HIS A 108 -21.28 -2.91 15.44
N LEU A 109 -20.11 -3.46 15.77
CA LEU A 109 -19.86 -4.89 15.88
C LEU A 109 -19.42 -5.18 17.32
N PRO A 110 -19.87 -6.29 17.93
CA PRO A 110 -19.49 -6.62 19.30
C PRO A 110 -17.97 -6.83 19.36
N GLU A 111 -17.31 -6.12 20.26
CA GLU A 111 -15.88 -6.29 20.54
C GLU A 111 -15.61 -7.76 20.90
N PHE A 112 -14.78 -8.46 20.12
CA PHE A 112 -14.16 -9.70 20.58
C PHE A 112 -12.95 -9.30 21.43
N PRO A 113 -13.01 -9.35 22.77
CA PRO A 113 -12.06 -8.59 23.59
C PRO A 113 -10.67 -9.25 23.73
N ILE A 114 -10.44 -10.45 23.20
CA ILE A 114 -9.32 -11.30 23.68
C ILE A 114 -8.62 -12.17 22.63
N THR A 115 -8.83 -12.01 21.31
CA THR A 115 -8.12 -12.85 20.33
C THR A 115 -6.80 -12.24 19.87
N ARG A 116 -5.67 -12.88 20.22
CA ARG A 116 -4.34 -12.59 19.69
C ARG A 116 -4.09 -13.50 18.49
N LEU A 117 -4.02 -12.92 17.29
CA LEU A 117 -3.87 -13.68 16.05
C LEU A 117 -2.64 -14.60 16.02
N GLU A 118 -1.57 -14.21 16.73
CA GLU A 118 -0.34 -15.01 16.89
C GLU A 118 -0.54 -16.31 17.69
N VAL A 119 -1.54 -16.36 18.57
CA VAL A 119 -1.80 -17.49 19.49
C VAL A 119 -3.08 -18.23 19.11
N ASP A 120 -4.10 -17.49 18.69
CA ASP A 120 -5.46 -17.98 18.49
C ASP A 120 -5.78 -18.29 17.02
N GLY A 121 -4.81 -18.14 16.12
CA GLY A 121 -4.98 -18.39 14.68
C GLY A 121 -5.51 -19.79 14.39
N ASN A 122 -5.04 -20.80 15.13
CA ASN A 122 -5.52 -22.18 14.98
C ASN A 122 -6.97 -22.34 15.47
N ILE A 123 -7.36 -21.68 16.56
CA ILE A 123 -8.73 -21.73 17.10
C ILE A 123 -9.71 -21.05 16.13
N LEU A 124 -9.29 -19.95 15.50
CA LEU A 124 -10.07 -19.26 14.47
C LEU A 124 -10.24 -20.12 13.21
N GLN A 125 -9.17 -20.82 12.80
CA GLN A 125 -9.21 -21.79 11.70
C GLN A 125 -10.18 -22.94 12.01
N ASP A 126 -10.09 -23.52 13.20
CA ASP A 126 -10.95 -24.62 13.65
C ASP A 126 -12.42 -24.20 13.76
N ALA A 127 -12.68 -23.00 14.30
CA ALA A 127 -14.01 -22.43 14.38
C ALA A 127 -14.61 -22.18 12.98
N HIS A 128 -13.79 -21.70 12.04
CA HIS A 128 -14.21 -21.50 10.64
C HIS A 128 -14.56 -22.83 9.96
N VAL A 129 -13.73 -23.86 10.13
CA VAL A 129 -14.00 -25.20 9.61
C VAL A 129 -15.27 -25.80 10.24
N ALA A 130 -15.44 -25.69 11.56
CA ALA A 130 -16.63 -26.18 12.24
C ALA A 130 -17.93 -25.46 11.81
N ALA A 131 -17.87 -24.14 11.57
CA ALA A 131 -18.99 -23.38 11.05
C ALA A 131 -19.37 -23.78 9.62
N LEU A 132 -18.39 -24.12 8.78
CA LEU A 132 -18.63 -24.62 7.42
C LEU A 132 -19.24 -26.02 7.42
N VAL A 133 -18.89 -26.88 8.38
CA VAL A 133 -19.45 -28.23 8.52
C VAL A 133 -20.91 -28.22 8.99
N ASN A 134 -21.34 -27.20 9.73
CA ASN A 134 -22.74 -27.04 10.19
C ASN A 134 -23.66 -26.33 9.18
N ILE A 135 -23.17 -25.99 7.98
CA ILE A 135 -23.94 -25.34 6.90
C ILE A 135 -24.32 -26.32 5.77
N VAL A 136 -23.92 -27.60 5.87
CA VAL A 136 -24.30 -28.68 4.94
C VAL A 136 -25.05 -29.78 5.70
#